data_AF-A0A839JRD2-F1
#
_entry.id   AF-A0A839JRD2-F1
#
_cell.length_a   1.000
_cell.length_b   1.000
_cell.length_c   1.000
_cell.angle_alpha   90.00
_cell.angle_beta   90.00
_cell.angle_gamma   90.00
#
_symmetry.space_group_name_H-M   'P 1'
#
loop_
_entity.id
_entity.type
_entity.pdbx_description
1 polymer ?
#
loop_
_entity_poly.entity_id
_entity_poly.type
_entity_poly.pdbx_seq_one_letter_code
_entity_poly.pdbx_strand_id
1 'polypeptide(L)'
;MNLFLCSHFSSVGSIIEEQVANKKIAFIPTASIREGYTGYVRSARKLFKNLGAQLIEIEISTEESSKIEESLEEADIIYFTGGNSFFLIDQLRRTGTDKLLKQQLKNGKLFIGESAGAIVCAPDISYIEKMDPIPKDYSQSNNAALNLIDFYVLPHYLTAPFKKVTEQIVQTFPDIDLCAINNTQAIIVKDNTKNIVTI
;
A
#
# COMPACT_ATOMS: atom_id res chain seq x y z
N MET A 1 -15.20 5.31 -3.01
CA MET A 1 -14.00 4.45 -3.13
C MET A 1 -13.78 3.76 -1.79
N ASN A 2 -13.27 2.52 -1.81
CA ASN A 2 -13.07 1.69 -0.63
C ASN A 2 -11.58 1.41 -0.46
N LEU A 3 -10.95 1.96 0.58
CA LEU A 3 -9.55 1.72 0.92
C LEU A 3 -9.40 1.22 2.36
N PHE A 4 -8.49 0.28 2.56
CA PHE A 4 -7.95 -0.10 3.86
C PHE A 4 -6.44 0.13 3.85
N LEU A 5 -5.96 1.10 4.63
CA LEU A 5 -4.56 1.52 4.64
C LEU A 5 -3.97 1.22 6.01
N CYS A 6 -2.87 0.50 6.09
CA CYS A 6 -2.31 0.06 7.37
C CYS A 6 -0.78 0.07 7.37
N SER A 7 -0.20 0.11 8.57
CA SER A 7 1.24 -0.05 8.73
C SER A 7 1.67 -1.51 8.58
N HIS A 8 0.92 -2.44 9.16
CA HIS A 8 1.31 -3.85 9.23
C HIS A 8 0.08 -4.75 9.11
N PHE A 9 -0.15 -5.31 7.93
CA PHE A 9 -1.41 -5.98 7.61
C PHE A 9 -1.68 -7.19 8.51
N SER A 10 -0.62 -7.96 8.83
CA SER A 10 -0.78 -9.13 9.70
C SER A 10 -1.22 -8.79 11.13
N SER A 11 -1.04 -7.53 11.57
CA SER A 11 -1.52 -7.05 12.85
C SER A 11 -2.99 -6.64 12.81
N VAL A 12 -3.46 -6.03 11.72
CA VAL A 12 -4.77 -5.35 11.68
C VAL A 12 -5.80 -5.90 10.69
N GLY A 13 -5.39 -6.80 9.80
CA GLY A 13 -6.24 -7.28 8.70
C GLY A 13 -7.47 -8.07 9.15
N SER A 14 -7.52 -8.59 10.38
CA SER A 14 -8.72 -9.25 10.94
C SER A 14 -9.91 -8.30 11.11
N ILE A 15 -9.69 -6.98 11.21
CA ILE A 15 -10.77 -5.99 11.29
C ILE A 15 -11.69 -6.06 10.05
N ILE A 16 -11.16 -6.48 8.91
CA ILE A 16 -11.88 -6.59 7.64
C ILE A 16 -12.10 -8.05 7.20
N GLU A 17 -12.09 -8.99 8.15
CA GLU A 17 -12.30 -10.42 7.87
C GLU A 17 -13.52 -10.68 7.00
N GLU A 18 -14.69 -10.11 7.33
CA GLU A 18 -15.92 -10.29 6.55
C GLU A 18 -15.81 -9.81 5.10
N GLN A 19 -14.97 -8.79 4.84
CA GLN A 19 -14.76 -8.25 3.49
C GLN A 19 -13.78 -9.10 2.67
N VAL A 20 -12.86 -9.78 3.34
CA VAL A 20 -11.75 -10.54 2.74
C VAL A 20 -12.09 -12.03 2.60
N ALA A 21 -12.96 -12.56 3.45
CA ALA A 21 -13.24 -13.99 3.51
C ALA A 21 -13.72 -14.55 2.17
N ASN A 22 -13.09 -15.63 1.72
CA ASN A 22 -13.38 -16.32 0.46
C ASN A 22 -13.26 -15.45 -0.81
N LYS A 23 -12.53 -14.32 -0.75
CA LYS A 23 -12.27 -13.44 -1.89
C LYS A 23 -11.00 -13.81 -2.65
N LYS A 24 -10.93 -13.45 -3.93
CA LYS A 24 -9.70 -13.44 -4.72
C LYS A 24 -8.96 -12.12 -4.50
N ILE A 25 -7.68 -12.20 -4.17
CA ILE A 25 -6.82 -11.06 -3.88
C ILE A 25 -5.73 -10.99 -4.94
N ALA A 26 -5.67 -9.90 -5.71
CA ALA A 26 -4.47 -9.58 -6.47
C ALA A 26 -3.40 -9.14 -5.45
N PHE A 27 -2.46 -10.04 -5.16
CA PHE A 27 -1.40 -9.83 -4.18
C PHE A 27 -0.16 -9.32 -4.91
N ILE A 28 0.18 -8.04 -4.69
CA ILE A 28 1.23 -7.34 -5.41
C ILE A 28 2.43 -7.09 -4.48
N PRO A 29 3.47 -7.93 -4.52
CA PRO A 29 4.63 -7.82 -3.63
C PRO A 29 5.73 -6.89 -4.15
N THR A 30 5.51 -6.19 -5.27
CA THR A 30 6.55 -5.47 -6.02
C THR A 30 7.36 -4.50 -5.17
N ALA A 31 6.75 -3.78 -4.23
CA ALA A 31 7.48 -2.87 -3.33
C ALA A 31 8.61 -3.57 -2.55
N SER A 32 8.43 -4.86 -2.23
CA SER A 32 9.32 -5.62 -1.36
C SER A 32 10.46 -6.35 -2.08
N ILE A 33 10.45 -6.42 -3.42
CA ILE A 33 11.33 -7.36 -4.15
C ILE A 33 12.82 -7.02 -4.06
N ARG A 34 13.15 -5.78 -3.70
CA ARG A 34 14.54 -5.30 -3.51
C ARG A 34 14.90 -5.11 -2.03
N GLU A 35 13.99 -5.43 -1.11
CA GLU A 35 14.20 -5.24 0.32
C GLU A 35 14.98 -6.41 0.92
N GLY A 36 15.91 -6.11 1.84
CA GLY A 36 16.67 -7.14 2.56
C GLY A 36 15.84 -7.96 3.55
N TYR A 37 14.69 -7.43 3.99
CA TYR A 37 13.75 -8.10 4.88
C TYR A 37 12.33 -8.04 4.32
N THR A 38 11.68 -9.20 4.21
CA THR A 38 10.33 -9.36 3.62
C THR A 38 9.40 -10.21 4.48
N GLY A 39 9.64 -10.26 5.80
CA GLY A 39 8.82 -11.04 6.74
C GLY A 39 7.34 -10.62 6.80
N TYR A 40 7.07 -9.33 6.56
CA TYR A 40 5.71 -8.79 6.45
C TYR A 40 4.95 -9.39 5.26
N VAL A 41 5.62 -9.61 4.12
CA VAL A 41 4.99 -10.24 2.94
C VAL A 41 4.52 -11.65 3.27
N ARG A 42 5.37 -12.45 3.93
CA ARG A 42 5.00 -13.82 4.36
C ARG A 42 3.84 -13.80 5.35
N SER A 43 3.86 -12.85 6.28
CA SER A 43 2.84 -12.72 7.32
C SER A 43 1.49 -12.29 6.73
N ALA A 44 1.48 -11.37 5.77
CA ALA A 44 0.29 -10.97 5.02
C ALA A 44 -0.30 -12.15 4.23
N ARG A 45 0.53 -12.90 3.49
CA ARG A 45 0.09 -14.13 2.79
C ARG A 45 -0.55 -15.13 3.75
N LYS A 46 0.07 -15.36 4.92
CA LYS A 46 -0.46 -16.28 5.93
C LYS A 46 -1.81 -15.80 6.45
N LEU A 47 -1.96 -14.51 6.75
CA LEU A 47 -3.23 -13.96 7.22
C LEU A 47 -4.33 -14.13 6.17
N PHE A 48 -4.10 -13.74 4.92
CA PHE A 48 -5.10 -13.92 3.85
C PHE A 48 -5.54 -15.38 3.70
N LYS A 49 -4.60 -16.34 3.72
CA LYS A 49 -4.91 -17.76 3.66
C LYS A 49 -5.73 -18.23 4.87
N ASN A 50 -5.41 -17.74 6.07
CA ASN A 50 -6.17 -18.05 7.28
C ASN A 50 -7.61 -17.51 7.21
N LEU A 51 -7.82 -16.37 6.54
CA LEU A 51 -9.15 -15.80 6.26
C LEU A 51 -9.87 -16.50 5.09
N GLY A 52 -9.30 -17.58 4.51
CA GLY A 52 -9.90 -18.31 3.41
C GLY A 52 -9.80 -17.63 2.04
N ALA A 53 -9.02 -16.55 1.93
CA ALA A 53 -8.83 -15.84 0.66
C ALA A 53 -7.91 -16.62 -0.30
N GLN A 54 -8.17 -16.46 -1.61
CA GLN A 54 -7.35 -17.00 -2.68
C GLN A 54 -6.42 -15.90 -3.21
N LEU A 55 -5.12 -16.19 -3.31
CA LEU A 55 -4.13 -15.21 -3.78
C LEU A 55 -3.81 -15.40 -5.26
N ILE A 56 -3.96 -14.34 -6.03
CA ILE A 56 -3.42 -14.18 -7.38
C ILE A 56 -2.12 -13.39 -7.21
N GLU A 57 -0.98 -14.08 -7.22
CA GLU A 57 0.33 -13.42 -7.10
C GLU A 57 0.65 -12.70 -8.42
N ILE A 58 0.94 -11.40 -8.33
CA ILE A 58 1.25 -10.58 -9.51
C ILE A 58 2.38 -9.59 -9.20
N GLU A 59 3.56 -9.84 -9.76
CA GLU A 59 4.73 -8.99 -9.62
C GLU A 59 4.82 -8.04 -10.81
N ILE A 60 4.33 -6.80 -10.64
CA ILE A 60 4.08 -5.91 -11.78
C ILE A 60 5.34 -5.42 -12.50
N SER A 61 6.54 -5.55 -11.93
CA SER A 61 7.78 -5.06 -12.56
C SER A 61 8.34 -5.97 -13.65
N THR A 62 7.94 -7.24 -13.65
CA THR A 62 8.40 -8.24 -14.64
C THR A 62 7.28 -8.87 -15.45
N GLU A 63 6.03 -8.76 -14.99
CA GLU A 63 4.87 -9.36 -15.66
C GLU A 63 4.41 -8.55 -16.89
N GLU A 64 3.87 -9.27 -17.88
CA GLU A 64 3.32 -8.67 -19.09
C GLU A 64 2.07 -7.84 -18.77
N SER A 65 1.87 -6.73 -19.49
CA SER A 65 0.76 -5.80 -19.21
C SER A 65 -0.62 -6.48 -19.28
N SER A 66 -0.81 -7.42 -20.20
CA SER A 66 -2.06 -8.20 -20.31
C SER A 66 -2.29 -9.10 -19.09
N LYS A 67 -1.23 -9.64 -18.49
CA LYS A 67 -1.33 -10.48 -17.30
C LYS A 67 -1.66 -9.66 -16.06
N ILE A 68 -1.08 -8.47 -15.97
CA ILE A 68 -1.42 -7.49 -14.92
C ILE A 68 -2.91 -7.13 -15.02
N GLU A 69 -3.39 -6.76 -16.22
CA GLU A 69 -4.78 -6.40 -16.45
C GLU A 69 -5.74 -7.54 -16.08
N GLU A 70 -5.52 -8.75 -16.59
CA GLU A 70 -6.33 -9.94 -16.27
C GLU A 70 -6.37 -10.21 -14.76
N SER A 71 -5.23 -10.13 -14.08
CA SER A 71 -5.14 -10.39 -12.64
C SER A 71 -5.91 -9.36 -11.82
N LEU A 72 -5.87 -8.08 -12.23
CA LEU A 72 -6.62 -7.01 -11.59
C LEU A 72 -8.13 -7.10 -11.88
N GLU A 73 -8.54 -7.61 -13.04
CA GLU A 73 -9.94 -7.85 -13.39
C GLU A 73 -10.52 -9.05 -12.65
N GLU A 74 -9.77 -10.15 -12.53
CA GLU A 74 -10.21 -11.38 -11.87
C GLU A 74 -10.35 -11.22 -10.34
N ALA A 75 -9.50 -10.42 -9.71
CA ALA A 75 -9.49 -10.27 -8.26
C ALA A 75 -10.70 -9.48 -7.72
N ASP A 76 -11.24 -9.85 -6.56
CA ASP A 76 -12.22 -9.03 -5.84
C ASP A 76 -11.57 -7.83 -5.13
N ILE A 77 -10.32 -8.01 -4.70
CA ILE A 77 -9.56 -7.08 -3.86
C ILE A 77 -8.15 -6.92 -4.44
N ILE A 78 -7.60 -5.71 -4.38
CA ILE A 78 -6.24 -5.42 -4.81
C ILE A 78 -5.40 -5.08 -3.57
N TYR A 79 -4.34 -5.86 -3.33
CA TYR A 79 -3.46 -5.72 -2.18
C TYR A 79 -2.03 -5.34 -2.62
N PHE A 80 -1.48 -4.28 -2.05
CA PHE A 80 -0.07 -3.91 -2.20
C PHE A 80 0.67 -4.08 -0.86
N THR A 81 1.76 -4.83 -0.88
CA THR A 81 2.62 -5.02 0.30
C THR A 81 3.38 -3.75 0.68
N GLY A 82 3.98 -3.77 1.88
CA GLY A 82 5.08 -2.88 2.22
C GLY A 82 6.34 -3.10 1.37
N GLY A 83 7.34 -2.24 1.55
CA GLY A 83 8.62 -2.24 0.85
C GLY A 83 9.08 -0.81 0.56
N ASN A 84 9.71 -0.57 -0.59
CA ASN A 84 10.15 0.77 -0.97
C ASN A 84 9.08 1.53 -1.79
N SER A 85 8.60 2.66 -1.27
CA SER A 85 7.53 3.45 -1.89
C SER A 85 7.91 4.07 -3.24
N PHE A 86 9.16 4.54 -3.38
CA PHE A 86 9.66 5.11 -4.64
C PHE A 86 9.77 4.05 -5.72
N PHE A 87 10.27 2.86 -5.38
CA PHE A 87 10.29 1.74 -6.30
C PHE A 87 8.87 1.35 -6.72
N LEU A 88 7.93 1.26 -5.77
CA LEU A 88 6.55 0.91 -6.07
C LEU A 88 5.89 1.90 -7.05
N ILE A 89 5.98 3.20 -6.80
CA ILE A 89 5.35 4.18 -7.69
C ILE A 89 6.02 4.24 -9.07
N ASP A 90 7.33 4.00 -9.13
CA ASP A 90 8.06 3.89 -10.40
C ASP A 90 7.51 2.74 -11.24
N GLN A 91 7.37 1.55 -10.65
CA GLN A 91 6.83 0.39 -11.35
C GLN A 91 5.39 0.60 -11.76
N LEU A 92 4.53 1.07 -10.85
CA LEU A 92 3.12 1.38 -11.13
C LEU A 92 2.94 2.28 -12.36
N ARG A 93 3.78 3.32 -12.50
CA ARG A 93 3.73 4.27 -13.61
C ARG A 93 4.34 3.71 -14.89
N ARG A 94 5.47 2.99 -14.80
CA ARG A 94 6.15 2.39 -15.95
C ARG A 94 5.30 1.34 -16.65
N THR A 95 4.57 0.54 -15.88
CA THR A 95 3.75 -0.56 -16.40
C THR A 95 2.34 -0.11 -16.78
N GLY A 96 1.95 1.13 -16.43
CA GLY A 96 0.58 1.63 -16.58
C GLY A 96 -0.42 1.03 -15.58
N THR A 97 0.06 0.26 -14.60
CA THR A 97 -0.77 -0.35 -13.55
C THR A 97 -1.49 0.72 -12.71
N ASP A 98 -0.91 1.91 -12.57
CA ASP A 98 -1.55 3.05 -11.90
C ASP A 98 -2.92 3.42 -12.51
N LYS A 99 -3.02 3.39 -13.85
CA LYS A 99 -4.27 3.68 -14.58
C LYS A 99 -5.27 2.53 -14.45
N LEU A 100 -4.80 1.29 -14.63
CA LEU A 100 -5.63 0.09 -14.49
C LEU A 100 -6.22 0.00 -13.08
N LEU A 101 -5.39 0.21 -12.06
CA LEU A 101 -5.82 0.26 -10.66
C LEU A 101 -6.95 1.29 -10.47
N LYS A 102 -6.77 2.53 -10.93
CA LYS A 102 -7.80 3.58 -10.79
C LYS A 102 -9.12 3.21 -11.46
N GLN A 103 -9.10 2.47 -12.56
CA GLN A 103 -10.32 1.96 -13.20
C GLN A 103 -11.01 0.91 -12.32
N GLN A 104 -10.24 -0.05 -11.78
CA GLN A 104 -10.79 -1.08 -10.89
C GLN A 104 -11.39 -0.49 -9.60
N LEU A 105 -10.77 0.55 -9.03
CA LEU A 105 -11.30 1.23 -7.84
C LEU A 105 -12.60 2.01 -8.14
N LYS A 106 -12.76 2.56 -9.35
CA LYS A 106 -14.04 3.16 -9.79
C LYS A 106 -15.15 2.12 -9.89
N ASN A 107 -14.82 0.86 -10.18
CA ASN A 107 -15.76 -0.26 -10.19
C ASN A 107 -16.09 -0.79 -8.79
N GLY A 108 -15.59 -0.14 -7.73
CA GLY A 108 -15.95 -0.44 -6.34
C GLY A 108 -15.07 -1.48 -5.65
N LYS A 109 -14.02 -1.99 -6.31
CA LYS A 109 -13.07 -2.93 -5.68
C LYS A 109 -12.42 -2.33 -4.44
N LEU A 110 -12.18 -3.18 -3.45
CA LEU A 110 -11.46 -2.80 -2.25
C LEU A 110 -9.95 -2.76 -2.56
N PHE A 111 -9.32 -1.63 -2.22
CA PHE A 111 -7.87 -1.51 -2.17
C PHE A 111 -7.38 -1.77 -0.75
N ILE A 112 -6.32 -2.54 -0.61
CA ILE A 112 -5.60 -2.71 0.65
C ILE A 112 -4.14 -2.31 0.44
N GLY A 113 -3.68 -1.31 1.19
CA GLY A 113 -2.29 -0.84 1.17
C GLY A 113 -1.60 -1.09 2.50
N GLU A 114 -0.50 -1.84 2.47
CA GLU A 114 0.40 -2.00 3.63
C GLU A 114 1.63 -1.12 3.46
N SER A 115 1.93 -0.27 4.45
CA SER A 115 3.13 0.58 4.49
C SER A 115 3.34 1.33 3.16
N ALA A 116 4.33 0.98 2.33
CA ALA A 116 4.52 1.55 0.99
C ALA A 116 3.23 1.56 0.14
N GLY A 117 2.44 0.50 0.19
CA GLY A 117 1.14 0.42 -0.48
C GLY A 117 0.13 1.47 0.01
N ALA A 118 0.20 1.88 1.28
CA ALA A 118 -0.60 2.98 1.82
C ALA A 118 -0.03 4.35 1.47
N ILE A 119 1.31 4.49 1.50
CA ILE A 119 2.04 5.72 1.20
C ILE A 119 1.74 6.18 -0.23
N VAL A 120 1.76 5.27 -1.22
CA VAL A 120 1.50 5.61 -2.63
C VAL A 120 0.08 6.07 -2.91
N CYS A 121 -0.86 5.94 -1.97
CA CYS A 121 -2.22 6.49 -2.12
C CYS A 121 -2.24 8.02 -2.04
N ALA A 122 -1.25 8.65 -1.40
CA ALA A 122 -1.17 10.10 -1.23
C ALA A 122 -1.02 10.84 -2.58
N PRO A 123 -1.13 12.17 -2.61
CA PRO A 123 -0.86 12.95 -3.82
C PRO A 123 0.61 12.88 -4.27
N ASP A 124 1.53 12.82 -3.31
CA ASP A 124 2.99 12.84 -3.52
C ASP A 124 3.71 12.05 -2.42
N ILE A 125 4.86 11.44 -2.71
CA ILE A 125 5.61 10.62 -1.75
C ILE A 125 6.92 11.26 -1.23
N SER A 126 7.22 12.52 -1.56
CA SER A 126 8.48 13.17 -1.16
C SER A 126 8.72 13.16 0.36
N TYR A 127 7.65 13.15 1.16
CA TYR A 127 7.74 13.14 2.62
C TYR A 127 8.39 11.88 3.21
N ILE A 128 8.43 10.77 2.45
CA ILE A 128 8.87 9.46 2.94
C ILE A 128 10.33 9.15 2.63
N GLU A 129 11.06 10.01 1.91
CA GLU A 129 12.45 9.75 1.44
C GLU A 129 13.41 9.36 2.58
N LYS A 130 13.22 9.93 3.78
CA LYS A 130 14.03 9.57 4.95
C LYS A 130 13.81 8.13 5.43
N MET A 131 12.63 7.57 5.19
CA MET A 131 12.25 6.19 5.52
C MET A 131 12.59 5.25 4.36
N ASP A 132 12.19 5.62 3.15
CA ASP A 132 12.40 4.85 1.92
C ASP A 132 13.32 5.64 0.98
N PRO A 133 14.61 5.28 0.85
CA PRO A 133 15.52 5.99 -0.03
C PRO A 133 15.10 5.82 -1.50
N ILE A 134 15.28 6.88 -2.31
CA ILE A 134 15.02 6.85 -3.75
C ILE A 134 15.99 5.86 -4.42
N PRO A 135 15.50 4.85 -5.17
CA PRO A 135 16.36 3.95 -5.93
C PRO A 135 17.24 4.69 -6.95
N LYS A 136 18.47 4.21 -7.16
CA LYS A 136 19.40 4.82 -8.13
C LYS A 136 18.87 4.80 -9.57
N ASP A 137 18.03 3.83 -9.89
CA ASP A 137 17.37 3.62 -11.18
C ASP A 137 15.94 4.15 -11.22
N TYR A 138 15.55 5.01 -10.27
CA TYR A 138 14.24 5.68 -10.28
C TYR A 138 14.08 6.52 -11.56
N SER A 139 13.03 6.22 -12.33
CA SER A 139 12.88 6.75 -13.70
C SER A 139 11.88 7.90 -13.82
N GLN A 140 11.13 8.21 -12.75
CA GLN A 140 10.12 9.27 -12.80
C GLN A 140 10.75 10.66 -12.67
N SER A 141 10.18 11.64 -13.36
CA SER A 141 10.60 13.04 -13.30
C SER A 141 10.05 13.81 -12.09
N ASN A 142 9.13 13.19 -11.34
CA ASN A 142 8.49 13.77 -10.15
C ASN A 142 7.99 12.66 -9.21
N ASN A 143 7.67 13.05 -7.98
CA ASN A 143 7.23 12.14 -6.92
C ASN A 143 5.71 12.03 -6.79
N ALA A 144 4.96 12.46 -7.81
CA ALA A 144 3.51 12.32 -7.84
C ALA A 144 3.10 10.85 -7.73
N ALA A 145 2.19 10.57 -6.81
CA ALA A 145 1.73 9.22 -6.49
C ALA A 145 0.33 8.94 -7.07
N LEU A 146 -0.42 8.00 -6.50
CA LEU A 146 -1.72 7.62 -7.04
C LEU A 146 -2.78 8.71 -6.84
N ASN A 147 -2.63 9.60 -5.86
CA ASN A 147 -3.61 10.66 -5.56
C ASN A 147 -5.03 10.10 -5.36
N LEU A 148 -5.14 9.06 -4.50
CA LEU A 148 -6.40 8.41 -4.12
C LEU A 148 -7.00 9.03 -2.84
N ILE A 149 -6.18 9.69 -2.05
CA ILE A 149 -6.55 10.39 -0.80
C ILE A 149 -5.93 11.78 -0.81
N ASP A 150 -6.49 12.69 -0.01
CA ASP A 150 -6.07 14.09 0.16
C ASP A 150 -5.19 14.33 1.39
N PHE A 151 -4.74 13.25 2.04
CA PHE A 151 -3.84 13.25 3.19
C PHE A 151 -2.66 12.30 2.97
N TYR A 152 -1.66 12.36 3.86
CA TYR A 152 -0.39 11.66 3.72
C TYR A 152 -0.24 10.63 4.85
N VAL A 153 -0.27 9.33 4.52
CA VAL A 153 -0.17 8.26 5.53
C VAL A 153 1.28 8.15 6.01
N LEU A 154 1.52 8.35 7.31
CA LEU A 154 2.82 8.05 7.92
C LEU A 154 2.72 6.73 8.69
N PRO A 155 3.12 5.59 8.09
CA PRO A 155 3.05 4.31 8.76
C PRO A 155 4.13 4.16 9.83
N HIS A 156 3.96 3.14 10.67
CA HIS A 156 4.91 2.76 11.71
C HIS A 156 5.22 3.88 12.72
N TYR A 157 4.30 4.83 12.89
CA TYR A 157 4.51 6.01 13.72
C TYR A 157 4.97 5.62 15.12
N LEU A 158 6.11 6.19 15.54
CA LEU A 158 6.76 5.96 16.82
C LEU A 158 7.05 4.48 17.15
N THR A 159 7.07 3.60 16.14
CA THR A 159 7.27 2.16 16.30
C THR A 159 8.68 1.77 15.85
N ALA A 160 9.35 0.89 16.59
CA ALA A 160 10.68 0.40 16.19
C ALA A 160 10.61 -0.43 14.89
N PRO A 161 11.61 -0.35 13.99
CA PRO A 161 12.82 0.50 14.06
C PRO A 161 12.60 1.95 13.56
N PHE A 162 11.39 2.31 13.15
CA PHE A 162 11.07 3.57 12.48
C PHE A 162 10.83 4.78 13.40
N LYS A 163 10.90 4.61 14.73
CA LYS A 163 10.58 5.67 15.71
C LYS A 163 11.26 7.01 15.37
N LYS A 164 12.59 7.02 15.25
CA LYS A 164 13.37 8.24 14.99
C LYS A 164 13.03 8.87 13.63
N VAL A 165 12.86 8.06 12.58
CA VAL A 165 12.58 8.60 11.25
C VAL A 165 11.18 9.18 11.16
N THR A 166 10.18 8.54 11.79
CA THR A 166 8.80 9.07 11.81
C THR A 166 8.70 10.38 12.60
N GLU A 167 9.43 10.53 13.72
CA GLU A 167 9.54 11.81 14.44
C GLU A 167 10.13 12.91 13.53
N GLN A 168 11.20 12.60 12.80
CA GLN A 168 11.84 13.55 11.88
C GLN A 168 10.91 13.94 10.73
N ILE A 169 10.13 13.02 10.18
CA ILE A 169 9.19 13.30 9.09
C ILE A 169 8.11 14.29 9.56
N VAL A 170 7.50 14.05 10.73
CA VAL A 170 6.50 14.97 11.30
C VAL A 170 7.08 16.39 11.49
N GLN A 171 8.33 16.49 11.94
CA GLN A 171 9.00 17.79 12.11
C GLN A 171 9.38 18.46 10.79
N THR A 172 9.71 17.68 9.76
CA THR A 172 10.17 18.19 8.45
C THR A 172 9.00 18.69 7.60
N PHE A 173 7.82 18.08 7.75
CA PHE A 173 6.65 18.36 6.93
C PHE A 173 5.44 18.80 7.79
N PRO A 174 5.53 19.95 8.48
CA PRO A 174 4.44 20.43 9.35
C PRO A 174 3.20 20.91 8.58
N ASP A 175 3.36 21.24 7.29
CA ASP A 175 2.34 21.91 6.48
C ASP A 175 1.47 20.95 5.64
N ILE A 176 1.74 19.64 5.68
CA ILE A 176 0.92 18.63 4.98
C ILE A 176 0.05 17.87 6.00
N ASP A 177 -1.14 17.42 5.58
CA ASP A 177 -2.04 16.63 6.44
C ASP A 177 -1.49 15.21 6.64
N LEU A 178 -0.51 15.06 7.54
CA LEU A 178 0.05 13.77 7.93
C LEU A 178 -0.96 13.01 8.80
N CYS A 179 -1.43 11.88 8.30
CA CYS A 179 -2.19 10.90 9.06
C CYS A 179 -1.26 9.80 9.57
N ALA A 180 -0.68 10.03 10.74
CA ALA A 180 0.24 9.08 11.37
C ALA A 180 -0.51 7.91 12.02
N ILE A 181 -0.07 6.67 11.71
CA ILE A 181 -0.63 5.44 12.27
C ILE A 181 0.49 4.50 12.72
N ASN A 182 0.30 3.81 13.85
CA ASN A 182 1.24 2.79 14.33
C ASN A 182 0.90 1.39 13.76
N ASN A 183 1.59 0.34 14.23
CA ASN A 183 1.39 -1.04 13.74
C ASN A 183 0.07 -1.69 14.15
N THR A 184 -0.65 -1.13 15.11
CA THR A 184 -1.95 -1.62 15.61
C THR A 184 -3.14 -0.81 15.07
N GLN A 185 -2.87 0.12 14.15
CA GLN A 185 -3.86 1.02 13.57
C GLN A 185 -4.00 0.81 12.07
N ALA A 186 -5.21 1.06 11.56
CA ALA A 186 -5.52 1.16 10.14
C ALA A 186 -6.44 2.34 9.87
N ILE A 187 -6.44 2.80 8.63
CA ILE A 187 -7.31 3.84 8.10
C ILE A 187 -8.28 3.17 7.14
N ILE A 188 -9.58 3.32 7.40
CA ILE A 188 -10.64 2.91 6.49
C ILE A 188 -11.14 4.17 5.79
N VAL A 189 -11.06 4.17 4.46
CA VAL A 189 -11.64 5.23 3.62
C VAL A 189 -12.83 4.64 2.88
N LYS A 190 -14.03 5.16 3.16
CA LYS A 190 -15.27 4.79 2.48
C LYS A 190 -16.04 6.05 2.12
N ASP A 191 -16.39 6.21 0.85
CA ASP A 191 -17.16 7.36 0.34
C ASP A 191 -16.59 8.70 0.81
N ASN A 192 -15.26 8.85 0.69
CA ASN A 192 -14.46 10.01 1.12
C ASN A 192 -14.45 10.28 2.64
N THR A 193 -14.99 9.37 3.45
CA THR A 193 -14.92 9.43 4.90
C THR A 193 -13.73 8.63 5.42
N LYS A 194 -12.82 9.30 6.12
CA LYS A 194 -11.63 8.72 6.78
C LYS A 194 -11.98 8.32 8.22
N ASN A 195 -11.73 7.06 8.58
CA ASN A 195 -11.84 6.57 9.96
C ASN A 195 -10.56 5.82 10.37
N ILE A 196 -10.01 6.12 11.54
CA ILE A 196 -8.90 5.35 12.12
C ILE A 196 -9.48 4.30 13.04
N VAL A 197 -9.10 3.05 12.83
CA VAL A 197 -9.46 1.90 13.65
C VAL A 197 -8.20 1.36 14.35
N THR A 198 -8.38 0.80 15.53
CA THR A 198 -7.31 0.24 16.37
C THR A 198 -7.75 -1.13 16.88
N ILE A 199 -6.81 -2.07 17.03
CA ILE A 199 -7.01 -3.36 17.72
C ILE A 199 -6.64 -3.22 19.19
#